data_AF-A0A5C7HMY5-F1
#
_entry.id   AF-A0A5C7HMY5-F1
#
_cell.length_a   1.000
_cell.length_b   1.000
_cell.length_c   1.000
_cell.angle_alpha   90.00
_cell.angle_beta   90.00
_cell.angle_gamma   90.00
#
_symmetry.space_group_name_H-M   'P 1'
#
loop_
_entity.id
_entity.type
_entity.pdbx_description
1 polymer ?
#
loop_
_entity_poly.entity_id
_entity_poly.type
_entity_poly.pdbx_seq_one_letter_code
_entity_poly.pdbx_strand_id
1 'polypeptide(L)'
;MAVPGRRNGVMDEDDSEGDNALFEEDGVDIDIESDTPPHLRDLAAAAQLGDVPALRLALDNLNGSIDEPVEDGDTALHLACLYGYLPCVQLLIERGANVEAKDEDGALPLHDACAGGFTEIVQLIINSARDAECVKRMLETVDAEGDTPLHHAARGEHMGVIRLLLASGASSILTNSYGKTPSELADPDTEARRILEAAASA
;
A
#
# COMPACT_ATOMS: atom_id res chain seq x y z
N MET A 1 -43.64 -47.80 -48.10
CA MET A 1 -43.14 -49.15 -47.73
C MET A 1 -42.27 -49.66 -48.87
N ALA A 2 -41.22 -50.45 -48.52
CA ALA A 2 -40.17 -51.07 -49.34
C ALA A 2 -38.79 -50.35 -49.31
N VAL A 3 -37.91 -50.87 -48.46
CA VAL A 3 -36.42 -50.82 -48.50
C VAL A 3 -35.92 -52.15 -49.11
N PRO A 4 -34.75 -52.25 -49.80
CA PRO A 4 -33.42 -52.42 -49.16
C PRO A 4 -32.25 -51.83 -50.00
N GLY A 5 -30.97 -51.72 -49.65
CA GLY A 5 -30.10 -52.24 -48.59
C GLY A 5 -28.68 -52.43 -49.19
N ARG A 6 -27.61 -52.06 -48.45
CA ARG A 6 -26.17 -52.46 -48.54
C ARG A 6 -25.43 -51.68 -47.43
N ARG A 7 -25.15 -52.23 -46.24
CA ARG A 7 -24.05 -53.15 -45.82
C ARG A 7 -22.64 -52.73 -46.28
N ASN A 8 -21.84 -52.21 -45.34
CA ASN A 8 -20.60 -52.79 -44.77
C ASN A 8 -20.00 -51.75 -43.79
N GLY A 9 -19.86 -52.05 -42.49
CA GLY A 9 -18.71 -52.73 -41.89
C GLY A 9 -17.69 -51.67 -41.48
N VAL A 10 -17.32 -51.46 -40.22
CA VAL A 10 -16.55 -52.38 -39.38
C VAL A 10 -16.63 -51.89 -37.92
N MET A 11 -16.80 -52.85 -37.00
CA MET A 11 -16.59 -52.73 -35.54
C MET A 11 -15.11 -52.43 -35.27
N ASP A 12 -14.81 -51.66 -34.23
CA ASP A 12 -13.92 -52.12 -33.15
C ASP A 12 -14.15 -51.18 -31.96
N GLU A 13 -14.79 -51.75 -30.93
CA GLU A 13 -14.73 -51.26 -29.56
C GLU A 13 -13.40 -51.78 -29.01
N ASP A 14 -12.53 -50.89 -28.52
CA ASP A 14 -11.55 -51.25 -27.51
C ASP A 14 -11.43 -50.10 -26.50
N ASP A 15 -11.52 -50.53 -25.25
CA ASP A 15 -11.62 -49.78 -24.02
C ASP A 15 -10.39 -48.91 -23.70
N SER A 16 -10.63 -47.90 -22.84
CA SER A 16 -9.70 -47.39 -21.81
C SER A 16 -8.36 -46.84 -22.32
N GLU A 17 -7.99 -45.61 -22.05
CA GLU A 17 -7.59 -45.12 -20.73
C GLU A 17 -7.51 -43.59 -20.80
N GLY A 18 -7.71 -42.95 -19.65
CA GLY A 18 -7.85 -41.51 -19.56
C GLY A 18 -6.61 -40.75 -20.03
N ASP A 19 -6.86 -39.74 -20.87
CA ASP A 19 -5.97 -38.60 -21.03
C ASP A 19 -6.67 -37.34 -20.50
N ASN A 20 -6.83 -37.31 -19.18
CA ASN A 20 -6.89 -36.08 -18.42
C ASN A 20 -5.44 -35.62 -18.18
N ALA A 21 -4.75 -35.14 -19.22
CA ALA A 21 -3.42 -34.55 -19.06
C ALA A 21 -3.01 -33.74 -20.28
N LEU A 22 -3.57 -32.54 -20.46
CA LEU A 22 -2.85 -31.38 -20.98
C LEU A 22 -3.75 -30.13 -20.95
N PHE A 23 -4.13 -29.68 -19.75
CA PHE A 23 -4.13 -28.23 -19.59
C PHE A 23 -2.66 -27.92 -19.30
N GLU A 24 -1.93 -27.54 -20.34
CA GLU A 24 -0.77 -26.69 -20.13
C GLU A 24 -1.34 -25.51 -19.33
N GLU A 25 -1.04 -25.46 -18.03
CA GLU A 25 -0.95 -24.20 -17.33
C GLU A 25 0.13 -23.42 -18.08
N ASP A 26 -0.24 -22.85 -19.23
CA ASP A 26 0.33 -21.60 -19.69
C ASP A 26 0.02 -20.67 -18.53
N GLY A 27 1.02 -20.58 -17.64
CA GLY A 27 1.10 -19.58 -16.61
C GLY A 27 0.63 -18.31 -17.27
N VAL A 28 -0.40 -17.70 -16.69
CA VAL A 28 -0.78 -16.36 -17.08
C VAL A 28 0.49 -15.55 -16.83
N ASP A 29 1.26 -15.29 -17.89
CA ASP A 29 2.23 -14.22 -17.94
C ASP A 29 1.39 -12.97 -17.78
N ILE A 30 1.06 -12.67 -16.53
CA ILE A 30 0.65 -11.35 -16.10
C ILE A 30 1.94 -10.54 -16.18
N ASP A 31 2.38 -10.28 -17.40
CA ASP A 31 3.22 -9.14 -17.71
C ASP A 31 2.28 -7.93 -17.62
N ILE A 32 1.87 -7.62 -16.39
CA ILE A 32 1.62 -6.22 -16.04
C ILE A 32 2.98 -5.60 -16.31
N GLU A 33 3.06 -4.75 -17.33
CA GLU A 33 4.15 -3.81 -17.55
C GLU A 33 4.21 -2.93 -16.29
N SER A 34 4.73 -3.49 -15.21
CA SER A 34 5.02 -2.81 -13.99
C SER A 34 6.20 -1.94 -14.35
N ASP A 35 5.98 -0.62 -14.33
CA ASP A 35 7.02 0.40 -14.52
C ASP A 35 8.13 0.28 -13.46
N THR A 36 7.98 -0.63 -12.48
CA THR A 36 8.99 -1.00 -11.51
C THR A 36 10.28 -1.48 -12.16
N PRO A 37 11.40 -0.80 -11.89
CA PRO A 37 12.72 -1.20 -12.37
C PRO A 37 13.03 -2.67 -12.02
N PRO A 38 13.63 -3.46 -12.93
CA PRO A 38 13.87 -4.89 -12.71
C PRO A 38 14.62 -5.21 -11.42
N HIS A 39 15.55 -4.36 -10.99
CA HIS A 39 16.33 -4.54 -9.76
C HIS A 39 15.55 -4.25 -8.48
N LEU A 40 14.36 -3.66 -8.58
CA LEU A 40 13.47 -3.35 -7.46
C LEU A 40 12.23 -4.25 -7.40
N ARG A 41 11.96 -5.06 -8.42
CA ARG A 41 10.74 -5.91 -8.47
C ARG A 41 10.62 -6.84 -7.26
N ASP A 42 11.70 -7.50 -6.88
CA ASP A 42 11.69 -8.39 -5.70
C ASP A 42 11.48 -7.61 -4.40
N LEU A 43 12.05 -6.40 -4.30
CA LEU A 43 11.88 -5.52 -3.16
C LEU A 43 10.42 -5.03 -3.05
N ALA A 44 9.86 -4.55 -4.16
CA ALA A 44 8.50 -4.06 -4.26
C ALA A 44 7.48 -5.17 -3.97
N ALA A 45 7.64 -6.33 -4.59
CA ALA A 45 6.77 -7.49 -4.38
C ALA A 45 6.80 -7.97 -2.92
N ALA A 46 7.99 -8.05 -2.31
CA ALA A 46 8.10 -8.45 -0.91
C ALA A 46 7.47 -7.42 0.05
N ALA A 47 7.59 -6.13 -0.24
CA ALA A 47 6.95 -5.07 0.54
C ALA A 47 5.41 -5.11 0.41
N GLN A 48 4.89 -5.32 -0.81
CA GLN A 48 3.46 -5.44 -1.10
C GLN A 48 2.81 -6.71 -0.55
N LEU A 49 3.57 -7.81 -0.46
CA LEU A 49 3.08 -9.09 0.08
C LEU A 49 3.32 -9.23 1.60
N GLY A 50 4.11 -8.33 2.19
CA GLY A 50 4.47 -8.42 3.61
C GLY A 50 5.45 -9.56 3.93
N ASP A 51 6.19 -10.05 2.93
CA ASP A 51 7.13 -11.16 3.09
C ASP A 51 8.48 -10.64 3.62
N VAL A 52 8.64 -10.66 4.95
CA VAL A 52 9.86 -10.18 5.63
C VAL A 52 11.13 -10.94 5.20
N PRO A 53 11.14 -12.29 5.11
CA PRO A 53 12.27 -13.03 4.55
C PRO A 53 12.65 -12.60 3.13
N ALA A 54 11.69 -12.51 2.21
CA ALA A 54 11.95 -12.09 0.84
C ALA A 54 12.43 -10.64 0.80
N LEU A 55 11.83 -9.76 1.61
CA LEU A 55 12.22 -8.35 1.71
C LEU A 55 13.66 -8.22 2.20
N ARG A 56 14.04 -9.00 3.20
CA ARG A 56 15.43 -9.05 3.70
C ARG A 56 16.40 -9.50 2.62
N LEU A 57 16.05 -10.56 1.88
CA LEU A 57 16.88 -11.07 0.79
C LEU A 57 17.02 -10.05 -0.35
N ALA A 58 15.92 -9.37 -0.71
CA ALA A 58 15.92 -8.32 -1.72
C ALA A 58 16.80 -7.14 -1.28
N LEU A 59 16.71 -6.72 -0.01
CA LEU A 59 17.55 -5.67 0.57
C LEU A 59 19.03 -6.06 0.64
N ASP A 60 19.35 -7.31 0.93
CA ASP A 60 20.74 -7.80 1.00
C ASP A 60 21.40 -7.87 -0.38
N ASN A 61 20.61 -8.07 -1.45
CA ASN A 61 21.07 -8.09 -2.83
C ASN A 61 20.75 -6.79 -3.60
N LEU A 62 20.30 -5.75 -2.90
CA LEU A 62 19.83 -4.53 -3.53
C LEU A 62 20.99 -3.83 -4.25
N ASN A 63 20.85 -3.67 -5.55
CA ASN A 63 21.84 -3.04 -6.40
C ASN A 63 21.38 -1.61 -6.78
N GLY A 64 21.14 -0.79 -5.77
CA GLY A 64 20.56 0.56 -5.87
C GLY A 64 20.34 1.20 -4.49
N SER A 65 19.56 2.28 -4.44
CA SER A 65 19.08 2.89 -3.20
C SER A 65 17.74 2.27 -2.77
N ILE A 66 17.56 2.09 -1.46
CA ILE A 66 16.31 1.62 -0.84
C ILE A 66 15.12 2.57 -1.09
N ASP A 67 15.43 3.83 -1.37
CA ASP A 67 14.46 4.90 -1.63
C ASP A 67 14.20 5.11 -3.13
N GLU A 68 14.72 4.25 -4.00
CA GLU A 68 14.36 4.33 -5.42
C GLU A 68 12.86 4.06 -5.61
N PRO A 69 12.20 4.83 -6.47
CA PRO A 69 10.79 4.65 -6.75
C PRO A 69 10.55 3.32 -7.46
N VAL A 70 9.46 2.64 -7.10
CA VAL A 70 9.03 1.37 -7.69
C VAL A 70 7.91 1.62 -8.68
N GLU A 71 6.69 1.89 -8.23
CA GLU A 71 5.50 2.16 -9.06
C GLU A 71 4.86 3.46 -8.57
N ASP A 72 4.38 4.33 -9.47
CA ASP A 72 3.76 5.62 -9.13
C ASP A 72 4.60 6.54 -8.20
N GLY A 73 5.94 6.38 -8.26
CA GLY A 73 6.86 7.09 -7.37
C GLY A 73 6.97 6.51 -5.96
N ASP A 74 6.19 5.50 -5.61
CA ASP A 74 6.24 4.84 -4.31
C ASP A 74 7.62 4.28 -4.04
N THR A 75 8.03 4.30 -2.78
CA THR A 75 9.17 3.51 -2.33
C THR A 75 8.68 2.21 -1.71
N ALA A 76 9.60 1.26 -1.46
CA ALA A 76 9.25 0.05 -0.70
C ALA A 76 8.62 0.39 0.68
N LEU A 77 8.97 1.54 1.27
CA LEU A 77 8.39 2.02 2.51
C LEU A 77 6.95 2.50 2.35
N HIS A 78 6.60 3.18 1.25
CA HIS A 78 5.21 3.54 0.92
C HIS A 78 4.35 2.28 0.84
N LEU A 79 4.75 1.30 0.01
CA LEU A 79 4.03 0.03 -0.12
C LEU A 79 3.83 -0.67 1.24
N ALA A 80 4.88 -0.82 2.05
CA ALA A 80 4.77 -1.47 3.35
C ALA A 80 3.82 -0.73 4.32
N CYS A 81 3.77 0.61 4.22
CA CYS A 81 2.85 1.45 5.00
C CYS A 81 1.41 1.37 4.49
N LEU A 82 1.21 1.40 3.17
CA LEU A 82 -0.08 1.28 2.49
C LEU A 82 -0.78 -0.03 2.83
N TYR A 83 -0.05 -1.14 2.87
CA TYR A 83 -0.61 -2.45 3.19
C TYR A 83 -0.54 -2.81 4.68
N GLY A 84 0.11 -1.99 5.52
CA GLY A 84 0.08 -2.16 6.97
C GLY A 84 1.02 -3.23 7.54
N TYR A 85 2.09 -3.58 6.83
CA TYR A 85 3.03 -4.61 7.27
C TYR A 85 4.10 -4.06 8.21
N LEU A 86 3.75 -3.92 9.50
CA LEU A 86 4.65 -3.39 10.53
C LEU A 86 6.06 -4.01 10.53
N PRO A 87 6.25 -5.34 10.43
CA PRO A 87 7.60 -5.93 10.39
C PRO A 87 8.42 -5.50 9.17
N CYS A 88 7.77 -5.29 8.02
CA CYS A 88 8.42 -4.77 6.81
C CYS A 88 8.83 -3.31 6.98
N VAL A 89 7.93 -2.48 7.52
CA VAL A 89 8.23 -1.08 7.85
C VAL A 89 9.42 -0.97 8.81
N GLN A 90 9.43 -1.78 9.88
CA GLN A 90 10.55 -1.83 10.82
C GLN A 90 11.86 -2.17 10.11
N LEU A 91 11.87 -3.23 9.30
CA LEU A 91 13.07 -3.65 8.57
C LEU A 91 13.57 -2.56 7.60
N LEU A 92 12.67 -1.89 6.87
CA LEU A 92 13.04 -0.84 5.93
C LEU A 92 13.65 0.37 6.66
N ILE A 93 13.04 0.81 7.76
CA ILE A 93 13.57 1.91 8.59
C ILE A 93 14.92 1.52 9.21
N GLU A 94 15.07 0.28 9.70
CA GLU A 94 16.35 -0.23 10.22
C GLU A 94 17.46 -0.24 9.17
N ARG A 95 17.11 -0.47 7.90
CA ARG A 95 18.03 -0.41 6.75
C ARG A 95 18.25 1.00 6.22
N GLY A 96 17.64 2.01 6.84
CA GLY A 96 17.87 3.42 6.53
C GLY A 96 16.94 3.99 5.47
N ALA A 97 15.76 3.39 5.23
CA ALA A 97 14.75 3.98 4.36
C ALA A 97 14.36 5.38 4.82
N ASN A 98 14.21 6.28 3.85
CA ASN A 98 13.84 7.67 4.10
C ASN A 98 12.34 7.81 4.36
N VAL A 99 11.99 8.14 5.60
CA VAL A 99 10.59 8.38 6.01
C VAL A 99 10.00 9.69 5.47
N GLU A 100 10.83 10.59 4.94
CA GLU A 100 10.42 11.84 4.26
C GLU A 100 10.44 11.67 2.71
N ALA A 101 10.58 10.45 2.19
CA ALA A 101 10.49 10.19 0.75
C ALA A 101 9.11 10.57 0.24
N LYS A 102 9.05 11.18 -0.95
CA LYS A 102 7.81 11.58 -1.59
C LYS A 102 7.56 10.75 -2.83
N ASP A 103 6.32 10.28 -2.98
CA ASP A 103 5.83 9.66 -4.21
C ASP A 103 5.52 10.72 -5.30
N GLU A 104 4.92 10.31 -6.42
CA GLU A 104 4.56 11.22 -7.52
C GLU A 104 3.48 12.23 -7.14
N ASP A 105 2.58 11.88 -6.22
CA ASP A 105 1.55 12.77 -5.66
C ASP A 105 2.10 13.64 -4.52
N GLY A 106 3.37 13.49 -4.16
CA GLY A 106 3.99 14.24 -3.07
C GLY A 106 3.57 13.78 -1.67
N ALA A 107 2.86 12.65 -1.58
CA ALA A 107 2.54 11.98 -0.34
C ALA A 107 3.82 11.39 0.28
N LEU A 108 3.71 10.98 1.54
CA LEU A 108 4.79 10.38 2.32
C LEU A 108 4.31 8.99 2.73
N PRO A 109 5.20 8.06 3.15
CA PRO A 109 4.74 6.79 3.73
C PRO A 109 3.83 6.98 4.95
N LEU A 110 3.96 8.13 5.63
CA LEU A 110 3.08 8.52 6.72
C LEU A 110 1.63 8.76 6.26
N HIS A 111 1.40 9.30 5.06
CA HIS A 111 0.05 9.48 4.51
C HIS A 111 -0.63 8.12 4.33
N ASP A 112 0.06 7.15 3.73
CA ASP A 112 -0.45 5.79 3.52
C ASP A 112 -0.79 5.08 4.84
N ALA A 113 0.13 5.14 5.80
CA ALA A 113 -0.09 4.56 7.13
C ALA A 113 -1.30 5.20 7.84
N CYS A 114 -1.52 6.49 7.62
CA CYS A 114 -2.66 7.22 8.17
C CYS A 114 -3.96 6.87 7.46
N ALA A 115 -3.95 6.73 6.13
CA ALA A 115 -5.09 6.31 5.33
C ALA A 115 -5.55 4.87 5.68
N GLY A 116 -4.59 3.98 5.96
CA GLY A 116 -4.84 2.61 6.40
C GLY A 116 -5.16 2.46 7.90
N GLY A 117 -4.97 3.51 8.71
CA GLY A 117 -5.29 3.48 10.14
C GLY A 117 -4.28 2.73 11.01
N PHE A 118 -3.08 2.46 10.49
CA PHE A 118 -2.08 1.62 11.14
C PHE A 118 -1.34 2.36 12.24
N THR A 119 -2.00 2.50 13.39
CA THR A 119 -1.52 3.32 14.52
C THR A 119 -0.09 2.97 14.97
N GLU A 120 0.27 1.69 15.01
CA GLU A 120 1.63 1.25 15.37
C GLU A 120 2.69 1.68 14.34
N ILE A 121 2.35 1.64 13.04
CA ILE A 121 3.23 2.08 11.95
C ILE A 121 3.39 3.60 12.00
N VAL A 122 2.29 4.34 12.17
CA VAL A 122 2.32 5.80 12.33
C VAL A 122 3.22 6.19 13.50
N GLN A 123 3.06 5.52 14.65
CA GLN A 123 3.87 5.76 15.83
C GLN A 123 5.35 5.47 15.58
N LEU A 124 5.67 4.37 14.88
CA LEU A 124 7.03 4.00 14.53
C LEU A 124 7.68 5.04 13.61
N ILE A 125 6.98 5.46 12.55
CA ILE A 125 7.46 6.47 11.59
C ILE A 125 7.78 7.78 12.31
N ILE A 126 6.85 8.29 13.14
CA ILE A 126 7.06 9.53 13.91
C ILE A 126 8.27 9.39 14.86
N ASN A 127 8.44 8.24 15.50
CA ASN A 127 9.56 7.99 16.41
C ASN A 127 10.90 7.80 15.70
N SER A 128 10.87 7.40 14.42
CA SER A 128 12.07 7.24 13.59
C SER A 128 12.56 8.55 12.95
N ALA A 129 11.77 9.62 13.06
CA ALA A 129 12.17 10.95 12.61
C ALA A 129 13.44 11.42 13.33
N ARG A 130 14.29 12.14 12.59
CA ARG A 130 15.63 12.52 13.06
C ARG A 130 15.61 13.55 14.20
N ASP A 131 14.62 14.44 14.15
CA ASP A 131 14.43 15.53 15.11
C ASP A 131 12.96 16.01 15.11
N ALA A 132 12.63 16.93 16.02
CA ALA A 132 11.27 17.47 16.14
C ALA A 132 10.82 18.31 14.94
N GLU A 133 11.76 18.95 14.21
CA GLU A 133 11.44 19.71 13.01
C GLU A 133 11.09 18.79 11.85
N CYS A 134 11.74 17.62 11.76
CA CYS A 134 11.40 16.54 10.84
C CYS A 134 9.97 16.05 11.09
N VAL A 135 9.61 15.74 12.35
CA VAL A 135 8.24 15.36 12.70
C VAL A 135 7.25 16.45 12.28
N LYS A 136 7.53 17.71 12.60
CA LYS A 136 6.65 18.83 12.22
C LYS A 136 6.46 18.91 10.70
N ARG A 137 7.55 18.85 9.92
CA ARG A 137 7.47 18.85 8.46
C ARG A 137 6.64 17.69 7.94
N MET A 138 6.82 16.48 8.47
CA MET A 138 6.06 15.31 8.04
C MET A 138 4.56 15.47 8.33
N LEU A 139 4.18 16.03 9.48
CA LEU A 139 2.79 16.26 9.85
C LEU A 139 2.12 17.40 9.06
N GLU A 140 2.90 18.36 8.56
CA GLU A 140 2.43 19.51 7.77
C GLU A 140 2.64 19.33 6.26
N THR A 141 3.30 18.24 5.82
CA THR A 141 3.46 17.93 4.40
C THR A 141 2.09 17.65 3.81
N VAL A 142 1.90 18.13 2.58
CA VAL A 142 0.68 17.90 1.81
C VAL A 142 0.99 17.14 0.54
N ASP A 143 0.06 16.28 0.15
CA ASP A 143 0.03 15.62 -1.15
C ASP A 143 -0.57 16.53 -2.25
N ALA A 144 -0.82 15.95 -3.43
CA ALA A 144 -1.37 16.61 -4.60
C ALA A 144 -2.79 17.16 -4.39
N GLU A 145 -3.58 16.57 -3.47
CA GLU A 145 -4.89 17.09 -3.08
C GLU A 145 -4.79 18.21 -2.04
N GLY A 146 -3.58 18.51 -1.54
CA GLY A 146 -3.35 19.41 -0.43
C GLY A 146 -3.66 18.77 0.92
N ASP A 147 -3.85 17.45 0.96
CA ASP A 147 -4.18 16.73 2.18
C ASP A 147 -2.92 16.44 2.99
N THR A 148 -3.00 16.71 4.29
CA THR A 148 -1.98 16.29 5.26
C THR A 148 -2.24 14.85 5.74
N PRO A 149 -1.32 14.19 6.47
CA PRO A 149 -1.59 12.87 7.03
C PRO A 149 -2.84 12.83 7.94
N LEU A 150 -3.16 13.96 8.59
CA LEU A 150 -4.37 14.07 9.40
C LEU A 150 -5.66 14.09 8.55
N HIS A 151 -5.62 14.63 7.33
CA HIS A 151 -6.76 14.57 6.41
C HIS A 151 -7.05 13.12 6.00
N HIS A 152 -6.01 12.34 5.66
CA HIS A 152 -6.13 10.91 5.36
C HIS A 152 -6.69 10.11 6.54
N ALA A 153 -6.15 10.32 7.75
CA ALA A 153 -6.66 9.66 8.96
C ALA A 153 -8.13 10.03 9.25
N ALA A 154 -8.53 11.27 8.97
CA ALA A 154 -9.89 11.74 9.17
C ALA A 154 -10.87 11.14 8.15
N ARG A 155 -10.48 11.07 6.87
CA ARG A 155 -11.27 10.45 5.80
C ARG A 155 -11.50 8.95 6.06
N GLY A 156 -10.53 8.27 6.65
CA GLY A 156 -10.65 6.87 7.09
C GLY A 156 -11.25 6.66 8.49
N GLU A 157 -11.59 7.75 9.20
CA GLU A 157 -12.11 7.74 10.58
C GLU A 157 -11.23 7.01 11.61
N HIS A 158 -9.91 7.01 11.40
CA HIS A 158 -8.96 6.25 12.20
C HIS A 158 -8.65 6.97 13.51
N MET A 159 -9.56 6.86 14.48
CA MET A 159 -9.52 7.57 15.76
C MET A 159 -8.18 7.42 16.51
N GLY A 160 -7.57 6.23 16.48
CA GLY A 160 -6.26 5.98 17.09
C GLY A 160 -5.16 6.82 16.46
N VAL A 161 -5.11 6.85 15.13
CA VAL A 161 -4.18 7.67 14.35
C VAL A 161 -4.47 9.16 14.56
N ILE A 162 -5.73 9.59 14.49
CA ILE A 162 -6.11 10.99 14.71
C ILE A 162 -5.60 11.49 16.06
N ARG A 163 -5.86 10.74 17.14
CA ARG A 163 -5.39 11.12 18.48
C ARG A 163 -3.86 11.17 18.55
N LEU A 164 -3.19 10.22 17.92
CA LEU A 164 -1.74 10.17 17.87
C LEU A 164 -1.16 11.39 17.13
N LEU A 165 -1.63 11.69 15.92
CA LEU A 165 -1.18 12.83 15.13
C LEU A 165 -1.39 14.16 15.85
N LEU A 166 -2.57 14.35 16.46
CA LEU A 166 -2.86 15.55 17.27
C LEU A 166 -1.93 15.66 18.48
N ALA A 167 -1.68 14.56 19.18
CA ALA A 167 -0.73 14.53 20.31
C ALA A 167 0.71 14.81 19.86
N SER A 168 1.06 14.46 18.62
CA SER A 168 2.35 14.76 17.99
C SER A 168 2.43 16.18 17.41
N GLY A 169 1.36 16.98 17.50
CA GLY A 169 1.35 18.38 17.08
C GLY A 169 0.81 18.65 15.68
N ALA A 170 0.09 17.70 15.07
CA ALA A 170 -0.57 17.93 13.79
C ALA A 170 -1.66 19.00 13.90
N SER A 171 -1.71 19.91 12.92
CA SER A 171 -2.71 20.97 12.88
C SER A 171 -4.04 20.47 12.31
N SER A 172 -5.13 20.61 13.08
CA SER A 172 -6.49 20.24 12.69
C SER A 172 -7.24 21.32 11.90
N ILE A 173 -6.64 22.50 11.73
CA ILE A 173 -7.27 23.67 11.09
C ILE A 173 -6.78 23.94 9.66
N LEU A 174 -5.78 23.18 9.20
CA LEU A 174 -5.29 23.31 7.82
C LEU A 174 -6.37 22.84 6.86
N THR A 175 -6.51 23.54 5.75
CA THR A 175 -7.44 23.18 4.68
C THR A 175 -6.69 22.64 3.49
N ASN A 176 -7.21 21.57 2.88
CA ASN A 176 -6.72 21.05 1.62
C ASN A 176 -7.10 21.95 0.42
N SER A 177 -6.78 21.51 -0.80
CA SER A 177 -7.04 22.26 -2.03
C SER A 177 -8.53 22.47 -2.31
N TYR A 178 -9.41 21.70 -1.68
CA TYR A 178 -10.87 21.86 -1.74
C TYR A 178 -11.43 22.81 -0.67
N GLY A 179 -10.56 23.39 0.18
CA GLY A 179 -10.96 24.26 1.28
C GLY A 179 -11.56 23.50 2.47
N LYS A 180 -11.35 22.17 2.56
CA LYS A 180 -11.86 21.34 3.64
C LYS A 180 -10.78 21.10 4.69
N THR A 181 -11.14 21.22 5.96
CA THR A 181 -10.34 20.77 7.11
C THR A 181 -10.45 19.26 7.29
N PRO A 182 -9.52 18.61 8.04
CA PRO A 182 -9.62 17.18 8.35
C PRO A 182 -10.96 16.83 8.98
N SER A 183 -11.48 17.69 9.88
CA SER A 183 -12.77 17.47 10.52
C SER A 183 -13.89 17.30 9.50
N GLU A 184 -13.89 18.06 8.40
CA GLU A 184 -14.96 18.10 7.40
C GLU A 184 -14.89 16.91 6.43
N LEU A 185 -13.85 16.08 6.53
CA LEU A 185 -13.73 14.83 5.80
C LEU A 185 -14.26 13.61 6.58
N ALA A 186 -14.38 13.72 7.91
CA ALA A 186 -15.01 12.69 8.74
C ALA A 186 -16.54 12.82 8.72
N ASP A 187 -17.26 11.70 8.94
CA ASP A 187 -18.72 11.74 8.98
C ASP A 187 -19.20 12.56 10.20
N PRO A 188 -20.29 13.34 10.06
CA PRO A 188 -20.71 14.31 11.08
C PRO A 188 -21.09 13.68 12.43
N ASP A 189 -21.51 12.42 12.44
CA ASP A 189 -21.99 11.72 13.63
C ASP A 189 -20.91 10.92 14.37
N THR A 190 -19.68 10.89 13.85
CA THR A 190 -18.63 10.00 14.35
C THR A 190 -17.77 10.64 15.42
N GLU A 191 -17.13 9.80 16.23
CA GLU A 191 -16.23 10.27 17.27
C GLU A 191 -14.97 10.91 16.66
N ALA A 192 -14.56 10.49 15.46
CA ALA A 192 -13.46 11.11 14.71
C ALA A 192 -13.72 12.61 14.48
N ARG A 193 -14.91 12.97 13.98
CA ARG A 193 -15.35 14.36 13.81
C ARG A 193 -15.27 15.14 15.13
N ARG A 194 -15.82 14.59 16.22
CA ARG A 194 -15.83 15.25 17.54
C ARG A 194 -14.42 15.50 18.08
N ILE A 195 -13.51 14.55 17.92
CA ILE A 195 -12.10 14.70 18.33
C ILE A 195 -11.44 15.85 17.56
N LEU A 196 -11.65 15.90 16.24
CA LEU A 196 -11.07 16.91 15.37
C LEU A 196 -11.62 18.31 15.64
N GLU A 197 -12.93 18.44 15.84
CA GLU A 197 -13.58 19.72 16.20
C GLU A 197 -13.13 20.22 17.57
N ALA A 198 -13.00 19.31 18.55
CA ALA A 198 -12.49 19.64 19.88
C ALA A 198 -11.04 20.14 19.80
N ALA A 199 -10.21 19.53 18.95
CA ALA A 199 -8.84 19.95 18.73
C ALA A 199 -8.74 21.29 17.99
N ALA A 200 -9.64 21.58 17.05
CA ALA A 200 -9.68 22.85 16.33
C ALA A 200 -10.10 24.05 17.21
N SER A 201 -10.74 23.78 18.35
CA SER A 201 -11.23 24.79 19.29
C SER A 201 -10.30 25.05 20.48
N ALA A 202 -9.20 24.28 20.59
CA ALA A 202 -8.25 24.31 21.71
C ALA A 202 -7.10 25.30 21.45
#